data_AF-A0A830FQG7-F1
#
_entry.id   AF-A0A830FQG7-F1
#
_cell.length_a   1.000
_cell.length_b   1.000
_cell.length_c   1.000
_cell.angle_alpha   90.00
_cell.angle_beta   90.00
_cell.angle_gamma   90.00
#
_symmetry.space_group_name_H-M   'P 1'
#
loop_
_entity.id
_entity.type
_entity.pdbx_description
1 polymer ?
#
loop_
_entity_poly.entity_id
_entity_poly.type
_entity_poly.pdbx_seq_one_letter_code
_entity_poly.pdbx_strand_id
1 'polypeptide(L)'
;MLPLEATASTADKLILYNTLMGLAAGVGLLLLVGFARYGSTASKPTRDAWAWTFAGLGGLLAALGLHVCLTWPLLGAANIVFGEPALAFGVLLLVTAAVVFRTPIESDDVHSVSDTVVTYGRRKPLLARVGGLRETRDAMPDELLVALRPVTYVGAFAGLMVGLLGVSGAVFGEILFRPPASEFPAGLVAGTGIEAAYMAGTYVVLGLGAMVLPFGFHDRSYLNPAGSLLTLAAVLLLGITFVSFVGHVTLSAGVGPGGIPW
;
A
#
# COMPACT_ATOMS: atom_id res chain seq x y z
N MET A 1 -40.95 -30.85 -14.47
CA MET A 1 -39.84 -30.24 -15.23
C MET A 1 -40.19 -28.77 -15.41
N LEU A 2 -39.60 -27.90 -14.58
CA LEU A 2 -39.69 -26.45 -14.71
C LEU A 2 -38.53 -25.97 -15.61
N PRO A 3 -38.72 -24.97 -16.47
CA PRO A 3 -37.75 -24.59 -17.49
C PRO A 3 -36.54 -23.88 -16.87
N LEU A 4 -35.34 -24.31 -17.29
CA LEU A 4 -34.01 -23.84 -16.89
C LEU A 4 -33.60 -22.48 -17.51
N GLU A 5 -34.56 -21.57 -17.76
CA GLU A 5 -34.30 -20.36 -18.54
C GLU A 5 -34.40 -19.03 -17.75
N ALA A 6 -34.54 -19.07 -16.41
CA ALA A 6 -34.77 -17.86 -15.61
C ALA A 6 -33.77 -17.61 -14.46
N THR A 7 -32.54 -18.12 -14.52
CA THR A 7 -31.48 -17.79 -13.53
C THR A 7 -30.33 -16.95 -14.11
N ALA A 8 -30.43 -16.53 -15.37
CA ALA A 8 -29.37 -15.75 -16.04
C ALA A 8 -29.47 -14.22 -15.82
N SER A 9 -30.38 -13.73 -14.97
CA SER A 9 -30.55 -12.27 -14.72
C SER A 9 -29.96 -11.76 -13.40
N THR A 10 -29.27 -12.61 -12.65
CA THR A 10 -28.47 -12.27 -11.47
C THR A 10 -27.07 -12.86 -11.61
N ALA A 11 -26.49 -12.78 -12.81
CA ALA A 11 -25.04 -12.62 -12.90
C ALA A 11 -24.76 -11.25 -12.27
N ASP A 12 -24.63 -11.28 -10.93
CA ASP A 12 -24.37 -10.15 -10.07
C ASP A 12 -23.37 -9.23 -10.74
N LYS A 13 -23.70 -7.94 -10.79
CA LYS A 13 -22.74 -6.90 -11.09
C LYS A 13 -21.70 -6.92 -9.97
N LEU A 14 -20.70 -7.79 -10.09
CA LEU A 14 -19.56 -7.87 -9.19
C LEU A 14 -18.90 -6.49 -9.19
N ILE A 15 -19.05 -5.75 -8.10
CA ILE A 15 -18.38 -4.46 -7.99
C ILE A 15 -16.91 -4.73 -7.67
N LEU A 16 -16.06 -4.62 -8.68
CA LEU A 16 -14.62 -4.85 -8.58
C LEU A 16 -13.92 -3.53 -8.27
N TYR A 17 -13.53 -3.35 -7.00
CA TYR A 17 -12.76 -2.21 -6.52
C TYR A 17 -11.24 -2.49 -6.45
N ASN A 18 -10.82 -3.72 -6.72
CA ASN A 18 -9.44 -4.21 -6.56
C ASN A 18 -8.39 -3.33 -7.25
N THR A 19 -8.66 -2.81 -8.45
CA THR A 19 -7.72 -1.92 -9.17
C THR A 19 -7.54 -0.58 -8.45
N LEU A 20 -8.64 0.03 -8.01
CA LEU A 20 -8.59 1.31 -7.28
C LEU A 20 -8.00 1.12 -5.88
N MET A 21 -8.35 0.04 -5.19
CA MET A 21 -7.79 -0.33 -3.88
C MET A 21 -6.29 -0.62 -4.00
N GLY A 22 -5.87 -1.41 -4.98
CA GLY A 22 -4.47 -1.72 -5.24
C GLY A 22 -3.63 -0.48 -5.57
N LEU A 23 -4.18 0.42 -6.40
CA LEU A 23 -3.54 1.71 -6.71
C LEU A 23 -3.37 2.55 -5.45
N ALA A 24 -4.45 2.73 -4.69
CA ALA A 24 -4.44 3.53 -3.47
C ALA A 24 -3.49 2.95 -2.41
N ALA A 25 -3.46 1.62 -2.25
CA ALA A 25 -2.57 0.95 -1.33
C ALA A 25 -1.09 1.07 -1.76
N GLY A 26 -0.78 0.83 -3.03
CA GLY A 26 0.57 0.94 -3.57
C GLY A 26 1.12 2.36 -3.50
N VAL A 27 0.34 3.34 -3.95
CA VAL A 27 0.71 4.76 -3.84
C VAL A 27 0.80 5.19 -2.37
N GLY A 28 -0.13 4.75 -1.52
CA GLY A 28 -0.10 5.03 -0.08
C GLY A 28 1.18 4.55 0.60
N LEU A 29 1.66 3.34 0.26
CA LEU A 29 2.93 2.81 0.76
C LEU A 29 4.14 3.61 0.26
N LEU A 30 4.19 3.95 -1.02
CA LEU A 30 5.25 4.80 -1.57
C LEU A 30 5.28 6.17 -0.89
N LEU A 31 4.11 6.76 -0.66
CA LEU A 31 4.00 8.05 0.02
C LEU A 31 4.36 7.95 1.51
N LEU A 32 4.12 6.82 2.18
CA LEU A 32 4.60 6.62 3.56
C LEU A 32 6.13 6.69 3.63
N VAL A 33 6.81 5.96 2.74
CA VAL A 33 8.28 5.98 2.63
C VAL A 33 8.76 7.36 2.17
N GLY A 34 8.10 7.97 1.19
CA GLY A 34 8.41 9.30 0.67
C GLY A 34 8.25 10.40 1.72
N PHE A 35 7.20 10.34 2.54
CA PHE A 35 6.98 11.26 3.65
C PHE A 35 8.09 11.13 4.68
N ALA A 36 8.46 9.91 5.06
CA ALA A 36 9.56 9.70 6.01
C ALA A 36 10.89 10.28 5.49
N ARG A 37 11.13 10.26 4.17
CA ARG A 37 12.34 10.82 3.53
C ARG A 37 12.31 12.34 3.33
N TYR A 38 11.17 12.88 2.93
CA TYR A 38 11.08 14.25 2.40
C TYR A 38 10.05 15.12 3.10
N GLY A 39 8.95 14.53 3.59
CA GLY A 39 7.83 15.27 4.17
C GLY A 39 7.97 15.51 5.68
N SER A 40 8.64 14.60 6.40
CA SER A 40 8.77 14.61 7.86
C SER A 40 9.46 15.85 8.43
N THR A 41 10.40 16.41 7.67
CA THR A 41 11.18 17.61 7.99
C THR A 41 10.75 18.84 7.19
N ALA A 42 9.68 18.72 6.40
CA ALA A 42 9.18 19.81 5.59
C ALA A 42 8.43 20.85 6.44
N SER A 43 8.24 22.04 5.86
CA SER A 43 7.44 23.11 6.47
C SER A 43 6.02 22.65 6.78
N LYS A 44 5.37 23.27 7.78
CA LYS A 44 4.00 22.93 8.18
C LYS A 44 3.01 22.89 7.00
N PRO A 45 2.95 23.90 6.09
CA PRO A 45 2.04 23.84 4.95
C PRO A 45 2.30 22.64 4.03
N THR A 46 3.57 22.24 3.88
CA THR A 46 3.93 21.07 3.07
C THR A 46 3.47 19.79 3.75
N ARG A 47 3.70 19.66 5.06
CA ARG A 47 3.24 18.51 5.86
C ARG A 47 1.72 18.38 5.87
N ASP A 48 1.00 19.50 5.91
CA ASP A 48 -0.47 19.50 5.83
C ASP A 48 -0.94 18.96 4.47
N ALA A 49 -0.24 19.27 3.38
CA ALA A 49 -0.54 18.68 2.06
C ALA A 49 -0.30 17.15 2.03
N TRP A 50 0.77 16.65 2.67
CA TRP A 50 0.98 15.21 2.85
C TRP A 50 -0.14 14.58 3.68
N ALA A 51 -0.54 15.22 4.78
CA ALA A 51 -1.61 14.74 5.64
C ALA A 51 -2.96 14.69 4.90
N TRP A 52 -3.29 15.68 4.07
CA TRP A 52 -4.47 15.63 3.20
C TRP A 52 -4.42 14.48 2.20
N THR A 53 -3.24 14.20 1.64
CA THR A 53 -3.06 13.07 0.72
C THR A 53 -3.27 11.73 1.43
N PHE A 54 -2.70 11.58 2.63
CA PHE A 54 -2.95 10.41 3.47
C PHE A 54 -4.42 10.28 3.89
N ALA A 55 -5.08 11.39 4.19
CA ALA A 55 -6.50 11.39 4.53
C ALA A 55 -7.37 10.94 3.34
N GLY A 56 -7.08 11.43 2.13
CA GLY A 56 -7.79 11.05 0.91
C GLY A 56 -7.62 9.57 0.56
N LEU A 57 -6.38 9.09 0.52
CA LEU A 57 -6.09 7.68 0.24
C LEU A 57 -6.59 6.75 1.35
N GLY A 58 -6.42 7.15 2.60
CA GLY A 58 -6.87 6.40 3.76
C GLY A 58 -8.39 6.29 3.81
N GLY A 59 -9.11 7.39 3.57
CA GLY A 59 -10.57 7.40 3.49
C GLY A 59 -11.10 6.54 2.35
N LEU A 60 -10.45 6.59 1.18
CA LEU A 60 -10.79 5.74 0.04
C LEU A 60 -10.65 4.25 0.38
N LEU A 61 -9.48 3.85 0.92
CA LEU A 61 -9.21 2.46 1.28
C LEU A 61 -10.11 1.97 2.42
N ALA A 62 -10.37 2.80 3.43
CA ALA A 62 -11.24 2.45 4.54
C ALA A 62 -12.69 2.26 4.08
N ALA A 63 -13.21 3.15 3.23
CA ALA A 63 -14.57 3.03 2.72
C ALA A 63 -14.75 1.78 1.84
N LEU A 64 -13.83 1.55 0.89
CA LEU A 64 -13.89 0.40 -0.01
C LEU A 64 -13.63 -0.92 0.73
N GLY A 65 -12.64 -0.96 1.62
CA GLY A 65 -12.34 -2.11 2.45
C GLY A 65 -13.52 -2.48 3.35
N LEU A 66 -14.10 -1.50 4.05
CA LEU A 66 -15.29 -1.71 4.88
C LEU A 66 -16.47 -2.24 4.07
N HIS A 67 -16.70 -1.66 2.88
CA HIS A 67 -17.74 -2.16 1.99
C HIS A 67 -17.52 -3.64 1.65
N VAL A 68 -16.30 -4.03 1.24
CA VAL A 68 -15.96 -5.43 0.94
C VAL A 68 -16.16 -6.33 2.16
N CYS A 69 -15.74 -5.91 3.36
CA CYS A 69 -15.94 -6.69 4.59
C CYS A 69 -17.43 -6.94 4.88
N LEU A 70 -18.29 -5.95 4.67
CA LEU A 70 -19.71 -6.04 4.96
C LEU A 70 -20.50 -6.81 3.89
N THR A 71 -20.09 -6.71 2.62
CA THR A 71 -20.81 -7.37 1.53
C THR A 71 -20.31 -8.78 1.22
N TRP A 72 -19.09 -9.13 1.64
CA TRP A 72 -18.48 -10.45 1.41
C TRP A 72 -18.03 -11.18 2.70
N PRO A 73 -18.90 -11.37 3.70
CA PRO A 73 -18.45 -11.62 5.07
C PRO A 73 -17.73 -12.96 5.33
N LEU A 74 -18.04 -14.08 4.65
CA LEU A 74 -17.54 -15.41 5.11
C LEU A 74 -17.26 -16.50 4.05
N LEU A 75 -17.80 -16.43 2.82
CA LEU A 75 -17.62 -17.48 1.81
C LEU A 75 -16.71 -17.08 0.64
N GLY A 76 -16.21 -15.83 0.62
CA GLY A 76 -15.32 -15.33 -0.43
C GLY A 76 -13.94 -15.01 0.12
N ALA A 77 -12.88 -15.53 -0.50
CA ALA A 77 -11.49 -15.15 -0.20
C ALA A 77 -11.25 -13.63 -0.34
N ALA A 78 -12.12 -12.91 -1.06
CA ALA A 78 -11.99 -11.48 -1.32
C ALA A 78 -11.97 -10.60 -0.06
N ASN A 79 -12.73 -10.93 0.99
CA ASN A 79 -12.70 -10.14 2.23
C ASN A 79 -11.33 -10.24 2.92
N ILE A 80 -10.83 -11.46 3.10
CA ILE A 80 -9.55 -11.70 3.78
C ILE A 80 -8.38 -11.21 2.92
N VAL A 81 -8.45 -11.38 1.60
CA VAL A 81 -7.36 -11.03 0.69
C VAL A 81 -7.26 -9.53 0.40
N PHE A 82 -8.41 -8.85 0.26
CA PHE A 82 -8.46 -7.45 -0.17
C PHE A 82 -9.17 -6.54 0.84
N GLY A 83 -10.31 -6.96 1.39
CA GLY A 83 -11.14 -6.14 2.28
C GLY A 83 -10.43 -5.74 3.58
N GLU A 84 -10.10 -6.72 4.42
CA GLU A 84 -9.48 -6.49 5.73
C GLU A 84 -8.11 -5.78 5.62
N PRO A 85 -7.20 -6.17 4.71
CA PRO A 85 -5.93 -5.46 4.55
C PRO A 85 -6.12 -4.00 4.13
N ALA A 86 -7.03 -3.74 3.19
CA ALA A 86 -7.30 -2.38 2.72
C ALA A 86 -7.95 -1.52 3.81
N LEU A 87 -8.90 -2.08 4.57
CA LEU A 87 -9.53 -1.39 5.69
C LEU A 87 -8.48 -1.04 6.76
N ALA A 88 -7.66 -2.01 7.17
CA ALA A 88 -6.62 -1.80 8.15
C ALA A 88 -5.61 -0.74 7.70
N PHE A 89 -5.12 -0.83 6.45
CA PHE A 89 -4.17 0.14 5.92
C PHE A 89 -4.80 1.54 5.76
N GLY A 90 -6.06 1.61 5.29
CA GLY A 90 -6.79 2.87 5.17
C GLY A 90 -6.95 3.59 6.50
N VAL A 91 -7.33 2.85 7.55
CA VAL A 91 -7.42 3.40 8.92
C VAL A 91 -6.05 3.87 9.41
N LEU A 92 -4.98 3.11 9.17
CA LEU A 92 -3.62 3.52 9.55
C LEU A 92 -3.19 4.82 8.85
N LEU A 93 -3.54 5.01 7.57
CA LEU A 93 -3.28 6.25 6.85
C LEU A 93 -4.11 7.43 7.39
N LEU A 94 -5.37 7.20 7.75
CA LEU A 94 -6.20 8.23 8.40
C LEU A 94 -5.64 8.65 9.76
N VAL A 95 -5.18 7.70 10.57
CA VAL A 95 -4.52 7.99 11.85
C VAL A 95 -3.20 8.71 11.62
N THR A 96 -2.41 8.29 10.63
CA THR A 96 -1.17 8.99 10.24
C THR A 96 -1.44 10.42 9.82
N ALA A 97 -2.46 10.68 9.01
CA ALA A 97 -2.89 12.02 8.63
C ALA A 97 -3.22 12.88 9.87
N ALA A 98 -4.02 12.34 10.79
CA ALA A 98 -4.39 13.03 12.02
C ALA A 98 -3.17 13.36 12.91
N VAL A 99 -2.20 12.44 12.99
CA VAL A 99 -0.94 12.67 13.70
C VAL A 99 -0.15 13.79 13.03
N VAL A 100 0.06 13.72 11.71
CA VAL A 100 0.85 14.72 10.96
C VAL A 100 0.24 16.13 11.08
N PHE A 101 -1.09 16.25 11.03
CA PHE A 101 -1.79 17.52 11.24
C PHE A 101 -1.60 18.09 12.65
N ARG A 102 -1.67 17.23 13.67
CA ARG A 102 -1.63 17.67 15.06
C ARG A 102 -0.24 18.03 15.53
N THR A 103 0.79 17.34 15.07
CA THR A 103 2.15 17.58 15.56
C THR A 103 2.66 18.95 15.09
N PRO A 104 2.91 19.91 16.00
CA PRO A 104 3.53 21.19 15.66
C PRO A 104 4.99 21.00 15.23
N ILE A 105 5.60 22.05 14.70
CA ILE A 105 7.05 22.15 14.60
C ILE A 105 7.40 23.34 15.50
N GLU A 106 8.16 23.08 16.55
CA GLU A 106 8.64 24.15 17.42
C GLU A 106 9.55 25.07 16.59
N SER A 107 9.23 26.36 16.58
CA SER A 107 9.84 27.37 15.70
C SER A 107 11.28 27.73 16.09
N ASP A 108 11.75 27.28 17.24
CA ASP A 108 13.00 27.76 17.84
C ASP A 108 14.23 27.13 17.18
N ASP A 109 14.10 25.96 16.56
CA ASP A 109 15.16 25.35 15.75
C ASP A 109 15.30 25.98 14.35
N VAL A 110 14.28 26.73 13.88
CA VAL A 110 14.31 27.40 12.57
C VAL A 110 15.33 28.54 12.56
N HIS A 111 15.64 29.14 13.73
CA HIS A 111 16.67 30.19 13.83
C HIS A 111 18.11 29.64 13.75
N SER A 112 18.35 28.34 13.97
CA SER A 112 19.64 27.70 13.66
C SER A 112 19.79 27.36 12.17
N VAL A 113 18.66 27.18 11.47
CA VAL A 113 18.63 26.92 10.03
C VAL A 113 18.82 28.20 9.23
N SER A 114 18.44 29.37 9.76
CA SER A 114 18.68 30.68 9.14
C SER A 114 20.16 30.96 8.86
N ASP A 115 21.07 30.55 9.75
CA ASP A 115 22.53 30.64 9.52
C ASP A 115 23.04 29.57 8.55
N THR A 116 22.28 28.49 8.38
CA THR A 116 22.59 27.44 7.39
C THR A 116 22.12 27.83 5.98
N VAL A 117 21.05 28.63 5.86
CA VAL A 117 20.43 29.04 4.58
C VAL A 117 21.31 30.00 3.77
N VAL A 118 22.20 30.77 4.43
CA VAL A 118 23.21 31.59 3.71
C VAL A 118 24.27 30.72 3.02
N THR A 119 24.39 29.43 3.37
CA THR A 119 25.32 28.47 2.74
C THR A 119 24.62 27.48 1.78
N TYR A 120 23.40 27.77 1.31
CA TYR A 120 22.67 26.94 0.33
C TYR A 120 22.74 27.48 -1.11
N GLY A 121 23.81 28.21 -1.45
CA GLY A 121 24.15 28.60 -2.83
C GLY A 121 24.64 27.46 -3.74
N ARG A 122 24.72 26.21 -3.26
CA ARG A 122 25.09 25.04 -4.07
C ARG A 122 23.97 24.01 -4.03
N ARG A 123 23.18 23.94 -5.10
CA ARG A 123 22.37 22.75 -5.41
C ARG A 123 23.32 21.54 -5.46
N LYS A 124 23.42 20.77 -4.39
CA LYS A 124 23.94 19.40 -4.48
C LYS A 124 23.03 18.66 -5.47
N PRO A 125 23.58 17.86 -6.41
CA PRO A 125 22.77 17.15 -7.40
C PRO A 125 21.71 16.32 -6.67
N LEU A 126 20.52 16.23 -7.25
CA LEU A 126 19.33 15.56 -6.69
C LEU A 126 19.63 14.11 -6.20
N LEU A 127 20.64 13.48 -6.80
CA LEU A 127 21.18 12.16 -6.44
C LEU A 127 22.02 12.13 -5.14
N ALA A 128 22.66 13.23 -4.74
CA ALA A 128 23.47 13.33 -3.52
C ALA A 128 22.63 13.53 -2.24
N ARG A 129 21.30 13.61 -2.38
CA ARG A 129 20.33 13.74 -1.28
C ARG A 129 19.50 12.47 -1.06
N VAL A 130 19.89 11.35 -1.67
CA VAL A 130 19.32 10.03 -1.34
C VAL A 130 19.97 9.54 -0.05
N GLY A 131 19.79 10.29 1.04
CA GLY A 131 20.07 9.81 2.37
C GLY A 131 19.12 8.66 2.71
N GLY A 132 19.62 7.65 3.43
CA GLY A 132 18.76 6.57 3.91
C GLY A 132 17.68 7.09 4.87
N LEU A 133 16.61 6.32 5.09
CA LEU A 133 15.61 6.63 6.12
C LEU A 133 16.22 6.80 7.52
N ARG A 134 17.37 6.16 7.75
CA ARG A 134 18.18 6.36 8.95
C ARG A 134 18.59 7.81 9.16
N GLU A 135 19.08 8.49 8.12
CA GLU A 135 19.54 9.89 8.23
C GLU A 135 18.36 10.85 8.40
N THR A 136 17.21 10.52 7.81
CA THR A 136 16.01 11.36 7.90
C THR A 136 15.31 11.23 9.25
N ARG A 137 15.42 10.08 9.94
CA ARG A 137 14.95 9.92 11.33
C ARG A 137 15.63 10.91 12.27
N ASP A 138 16.93 11.08 12.14
CA ASP A 138 17.72 11.94 13.05
C ASP A 138 17.34 13.43 12.90
N ALA A 139 16.72 13.81 11.76
CA ALA A 139 16.21 15.16 11.51
C ALA A 139 14.70 15.30 11.76
N MET A 140 13.99 14.22 12.09
CA MET A 140 12.54 14.24 12.31
C MET A 140 12.23 14.86 13.68
N PRO A 141 11.20 15.70 13.81
CA PRO A 141 10.79 16.23 15.11
C PRO A 141 10.47 15.10 16.11
N ASP A 142 10.98 15.21 17.34
CA ASP A 142 10.80 14.17 18.37
C ASP A 142 9.33 13.92 18.68
N GLU A 143 8.50 14.96 18.71
CA GLU A 143 7.06 14.85 18.89
C GLU A 143 6.40 14.00 17.80
N LEU A 144 6.86 14.13 16.55
CA LEU A 144 6.34 13.35 15.42
C LEU A 144 6.76 11.89 15.55
N LEU A 145 8.01 11.63 15.92
CA LEU A 145 8.51 10.28 16.18
C LEU A 145 7.71 9.60 17.29
N VAL A 146 7.50 10.28 18.42
CA VAL A 146 6.73 9.75 19.56
C VAL A 146 5.27 9.50 19.16
N ALA A 147 4.64 10.43 18.44
CA ALA A 147 3.25 10.29 18.02
C ALA A 147 3.03 9.16 17.00
N LEU A 148 4.03 8.84 16.16
CA LEU A 148 3.94 7.76 15.18
C LEU A 148 4.23 6.36 15.76
N ARG A 149 4.87 6.24 16.94
CA ARG A 149 5.21 4.94 17.53
C ARG A 149 4.00 4.00 17.65
N PRO A 150 2.86 4.39 18.24
CA PRO A 150 1.70 3.50 18.34
C PRO A 150 1.21 3.02 16.96
N VAL A 151 1.22 3.90 15.96
CA VAL A 151 0.79 3.59 14.58
C VAL A 151 1.67 2.50 13.98
N THR A 152 2.99 2.55 14.22
CA THR A 152 3.93 1.55 13.70
C THR A 152 3.75 0.16 14.32
N TYR A 153 3.36 0.07 15.59
CA TYR A 153 3.04 -1.21 16.22
C TYR A 153 1.76 -1.83 15.65
N VAL A 154 0.70 -1.03 15.49
CA VAL A 154 -0.53 -1.50 14.84
C VAL A 154 -0.23 -1.93 13.40
N GLY A 155 0.59 -1.14 12.70
CA GLY A 155 1.10 -1.48 11.36
C GLY A 155 1.87 -2.80 11.33
N ALA A 156 2.66 -3.11 12.35
CA ALA A 156 3.40 -4.38 12.43
C ALA A 156 2.49 -5.60 12.63
N PHE A 157 1.43 -5.48 13.45
CA PHE A 157 0.44 -6.56 13.59
C PHE A 157 -0.41 -6.74 12.32
N ALA A 158 -0.80 -5.65 11.67
CA ALA A 158 -1.42 -5.71 10.35
C ALA A 158 -0.47 -6.36 9.33
N GLY A 159 0.82 -6.01 9.38
CA GLY A 159 1.89 -6.61 8.58
C GLY A 159 2.04 -8.11 8.83
N LEU A 160 1.98 -8.56 10.07
CA LEU A 160 2.00 -9.98 10.42
C LEU A 160 0.83 -10.72 9.77
N MET A 161 -0.39 -10.18 9.88
CA MET A 161 -1.58 -10.78 9.25
C MET A 161 -1.42 -10.90 7.74
N VAL A 162 -0.96 -9.82 7.09
CA VAL A 162 -0.74 -9.78 5.65
C VAL A 162 0.39 -10.72 5.22
N GLY A 163 1.46 -10.85 6.01
CA GLY A 163 2.54 -11.80 5.76
C GLY A 163 2.05 -13.26 5.86
N LEU A 164 1.24 -13.58 6.86
CA LEU A 164 0.61 -14.89 7.03
C LEU A 164 -0.37 -15.21 5.89
N LEU A 165 -1.08 -14.20 5.38
CA LEU A 165 -1.90 -14.35 4.17
C LEU A 165 -1.03 -14.72 2.96
N GLY A 166 0.12 -14.07 2.80
CA GLY A 166 1.09 -14.41 1.75
C GLY A 166 1.60 -15.85 1.85
N VAL A 167 1.99 -16.29 3.06
CA VAL A 167 2.39 -17.69 3.31
C VAL A 167 1.24 -18.66 3.02
N SER A 168 0.02 -18.33 3.46
CA SER A 168 -1.17 -19.14 3.22
C SER A 168 -1.43 -19.27 1.72
N GLY A 169 -1.28 -18.20 0.95
CA GLY A 169 -1.41 -18.26 -0.50
C GLY A 169 -0.24 -18.93 -1.22
N ALA A 170 0.94 -19.07 -0.62
CA ALA A 170 1.97 -19.95 -1.18
C ALA A 170 1.60 -21.43 -1.02
N VAL A 171 0.96 -21.79 0.10
CA VAL A 171 0.57 -23.17 0.42
C VAL A 171 -0.74 -23.57 -0.29
N PHE A 172 -1.69 -22.64 -0.39
CA PHE A 172 -3.06 -22.85 -0.88
C PHE A 172 -3.38 -22.00 -2.12
N GLY A 173 -2.37 -21.55 -2.87
CA GLY A 173 -2.49 -20.49 -3.89
C GLY A 173 -3.49 -20.74 -5.01
N GLU A 174 -3.72 -22.00 -5.38
CA GLU A 174 -4.74 -22.39 -6.37
C GLU A 174 -6.17 -22.08 -5.91
N ILE A 175 -6.38 -21.83 -4.61
CA ILE A 175 -7.68 -21.49 -4.02
C ILE A 175 -7.79 -19.98 -3.75
N LEU A 176 -6.70 -19.30 -3.37
CA LEU A 176 -6.71 -17.89 -2.96
C LEU A 176 -6.34 -16.88 -4.06
N PHE A 177 -5.43 -17.23 -4.97
CA PHE A 177 -4.81 -16.29 -5.91
C PHE A 177 -4.89 -16.75 -7.37
N ARG A 178 -5.85 -17.63 -7.70
CA ARG A 178 -6.03 -18.10 -9.06
C ARG A 178 -6.83 -17.08 -9.87
N PRO A 179 -6.23 -16.36 -10.84
CA PRO A 179 -6.98 -15.53 -11.76
C PRO A 179 -7.87 -16.41 -12.65
N PRO A 180 -9.00 -15.87 -13.15
CA PRO A 180 -9.71 -16.50 -14.25
C PRO A 180 -8.80 -16.65 -15.46
N ALA A 181 -8.72 -17.85 -16.03
CA ALA A 181 -7.91 -18.10 -17.23
C ALA A 181 -8.33 -17.25 -18.44
N SER A 182 -9.50 -16.62 -18.37
CA SER A 182 -10.06 -15.70 -19.36
C SER A 182 -9.45 -14.29 -19.39
N GLU A 183 -8.70 -13.88 -18.36
CA GLU A 183 -8.20 -12.50 -18.22
C GLU A 183 -6.82 -12.31 -18.86
N PHE A 184 -6.60 -11.31 -19.71
CA PHE A 184 -5.26 -10.99 -20.22
C PHE A 184 -4.60 -9.88 -19.39
N PRO A 185 -3.31 -9.96 -19.00
CA PRO A 185 -2.34 -11.00 -19.33
C PRO A 185 -2.27 -12.17 -18.32
N ALA A 186 -3.00 -12.13 -17.20
CA ALA A 186 -2.95 -13.14 -16.13
C ALA A 186 -3.17 -14.58 -16.64
N GLY A 187 -4.08 -14.75 -17.60
CA GLY A 187 -4.41 -15.99 -18.29
C GLY A 187 -3.25 -16.62 -19.05
N LEU A 188 -2.22 -15.85 -19.46
CA LEU A 188 -1.01 -16.40 -20.11
C LEU A 188 -0.19 -17.28 -19.18
N VAL A 189 -0.26 -17.01 -17.87
CA VAL A 189 0.48 -17.74 -16.83
C VAL A 189 -0.45 -18.54 -15.93
N ALA A 190 -1.73 -18.66 -16.28
CA ALA A 190 -2.71 -19.43 -15.53
C ALA A 190 -2.26 -20.91 -15.42
N GLY A 191 -2.27 -21.43 -14.19
CA GLY A 191 -1.84 -22.81 -13.90
C GLY A 191 -0.32 -23.04 -13.86
N THR A 192 0.51 -22.02 -14.10
CA THR A 192 1.98 -22.12 -13.95
C THR A 192 2.46 -21.92 -12.51
N GLY A 193 1.60 -21.41 -11.63
CA GLY A 193 1.95 -21.01 -10.27
C GLY A 193 2.72 -19.69 -10.15
N ILE A 194 3.13 -19.06 -11.26
CA ILE A 194 3.89 -17.80 -11.26
C ILE A 194 3.11 -16.68 -10.56
N GLU A 195 1.81 -16.54 -10.86
CA GLU A 195 0.96 -15.50 -10.26
C GLU A 195 0.72 -15.73 -8.77
N ALA A 196 0.49 -16.98 -8.37
CA ALA A 196 0.37 -17.34 -6.96
C ALA A 196 1.68 -17.02 -6.21
N ALA A 197 2.84 -17.34 -6.79
CA ALA A 197 4.14 -17.00 -6.23
C ALA A 197 4.37 -15.48 -6.15
N TYR A 198 3.96 -14.74 -7.18
CA TYR A 198 4.04 -13.28 -7.20
C TYR A 198 3.18 -12.65 -6.09
N MET A 199 1.94 -13.12 -5.95
CA MET A 199 1.00 -12.65 -4.93
C MET A 199 1.48 -12.97 -3.53
N ALA A 200 1.81 -14.24 -3.28
CA ALA A 200 2.36 -14.67 -2.00
C ALA A 200 3.62 -13.87 -1.64
N GLY A 201 4.55 -13.72 -2.59
CA GLY A 201 5.77 -12.94 -2.41
C GLY A 201 5.48 -11.47 -2.08
N THR A 202 4.55 -10.84 -2.78
CA THR A 202 4.14 -9.45 -2.53
C THR A 202 3.63 -9.26 -1.10
N TYR A 203 2.71 -10.12 -0.67
CA TYR A 203 2.15 -10.08 0.69
C TYR A 203 3.18 -10.37 1.78
N VAL A 204 4.10 -11.32 1.55
CA VAL A 204 5.21 -11.60 2.48
C VAL A 204 6.15 -10.41 2.60
N VAL A 205 6.59 -9.82 1.48
CA VAL A 205 7.48 -8.66 1.48
C VAL A 205 6.82 -7.46 2.16
N LEU A 206 5.53 -7.22 1.90
CA LEU A 206 4.74 -6.19 2.57
C LEU A 206 4.68 -6.42 4.08
N GLY A 207 4.32 -7.63 4.49
CA GLY A 207 4.22 -8.01 5.90
C GLY A 207 5.53 -7.83 6.65
N LEU A 208 6.64 -8.32 6.07
CA LEU A 208 7.98 -8.15 6.63
C LEU A 208 8.37 -6.67 6.74
N GLY A 209 8.14 -5.87 5.70
CA GLY A 209 8.44 -4.44 5.73
C GLY A 209 7.71 -3.70 6.86
N ALA A 210 6.43 -4.00 7.04
CA ALA A 210 5.62 -3.42 8.10
C ALA A 210 6.02 -3.92 9.50
N MET A 211 6.39 -5.19 9.65
CA MET A 211 6.88 -5.76 10.91
C MET A 211 8.24 -5.20 11.33
N VAL A 212 9.13 -4.88 10.39
CA VAL A 212 10.45 -4.31 10.69
C VAL A 212 10.35 -2.84 11.10
N LEU A 213 9.33 -2.11 10.63
CA LEU A 213 9.16 -0.67 10.85
C LEU A 213 9.24 -0.21 12.32
N PRO A 214 8.52 -0.78 13.31
CA PRO A 214 8.60 -0.33 14.71
C PRO A 214 10.00 -0.50 15.32
N PHE A 215 10.76 -1.50 14.89
CA PHE A 215 12.16 -1.66 15.31
C PHE A 215 13.02 -0.51 14.78
N GLY A 216 12.72 -0.01 13.57
CA GLY A 216 13.33 1.18 12.99
C GLY A 216 13.18 2.44 13.84
N PHE A 217 12.07 2.57 14.58
CA PHE A 217 11.85 3.68 15.52
C PHE A 217 12.61 3.53 16.84
N HIS A 218 13.09 2.33 17.17
CA HIS A 218 13.96 2.07 18.32
C HIS A 218 15.41 2.15 17.89
N ASP A 219 15.83 1.26 16.98
CA ASP A 219 17.15 1.23 16.36
C ASP A 219 17.06 1.62 14.87
N ARG A 220 17.76 2.70 14.55
CA ARG A 220 17.79 3.30 13.21
C ARG A 220 18.40 2.38 12.13
N SER A 221 19.14 1.34 12.53
CA SER A 221 19.68 0.34 11.59
C SER A 221 18.57 -0.36 10.79
N TYR A 222 17.38 -0.50 11.36
CA TYR A 222 16.23 -1.19 10.75
C TYR A 222 15.37 -0.31 9.84
N LEU A 223 15.58 1.01 9.79
CA LEU A 223 14.76 1.89 8.96
C LEU A 223 14.99 1.71 7.47
N ASN A 224 16.25 1.61 7.05
CA ASN A 224 16.59 1.37 5.65
C ASN A 224 16.01 0.05 5.12
N PRO A 225 16.19 -1.11 5.80
CA PRO A 225 15.59 -2.34 5.32
C PRO A 225 14.05 -2.29 5.35
N ALA A 226 13.42 -1.72 6.39
CA ALA A 226 11.96 -1.53 6.41
C ALA A 226 11.48 -0.72 5.21
N GLY A 227 12.09 0.43 4.94
CA GLY A 227 11.73 1.27 3.81
C GLY A 227 11.94 0.61 2.46
N SER A 228 13.04 -0.14 2.29
CA SER A 228 13.31 -0.87 1.05
C SER A 228 12.27 -1.98 0.82
N LEU A 229 11.92 -2.74 1.87
CA LEU A 229 10.88 -3.77 1.79
C LEU A 229 9.51 -3.16 1.47
N LEU A 230 9.13 -2.07 2.14
CA LEU A 230 7.87 -1.38 1.89
C LEU A 230 7.83 -0.76 0.48
N THR A 231 8.95 -0.22 0.00
CA THR A 231 9.04 0.30 -1.38
C THR A 231 8.90 -0.83 -2.40
N LEU A 232 9.59 -1.95 -2.18
CA LEU A 232 9.48 -3.13 -3.05
C LEU A 232 8.05 -3.68 -3.07
N ALA A 233 7.42 -3.84 -1.89
CA ALA A 233 6.03 -4.24 -1.77
C ALA A 233 5.09 -3.30 -2.53
N ALA A 234 5.31 -1.99 -2.42
CA ALA A 234 4.50 -1.00 -3.13
C ALA A 234 4.65 -1.11 -4.65
N VAL A 235 5.87 -1.30 -5.15
CA VAL A 235 6.13 -1.50 -6.59
C VAL A 235 5.47 -2.79 -7.09
N LEU A 236 5.59 -3.88 -6.33
CA LEU A 236 4.93 -5.15 -6.66
C LEU A 236 3.39 -5.01 -6.66
N LEU A 237 2.83 -4.31 -5.68
CA LEU A 237 1.40 -4.07 -5.59
C LEU A 237 0.88 -3.20 -6.76
N LEU A 238 1.64 -2.20 -7.17
CA LEU A 238 1.34 -1.41 -8.37
C LEU A 238 1.47 -2.24 -9.65
N GLY A 239 2.46 -3.15 -9.70
CA GLY A 239 2.63 -4.11 -10.79
C GLY A 239 1.39 -4.97 -10.99
N ILE A 240 0.88 -5.61 -9.93
CA ILE A 240 -0.36 -6.38 -10.06
C ILE A 240 -1.58 -5.50 -10.34
N THR A 241 -1.66 -4.31 -9.74
CA THR A 241 -2.75 -3.37 -10.03
C THR A 241 -2.81 -3.03 -11.52
N PHE A 242 -1.65 -2.81 -12.13
CA PHE A 242 -1.54 -2.57 -13.57
C PHE A 242 -1.99 -3.79 -14.39
N VAL A 243 -1.53 -4.99 -14.03
CA VAL A 243 -1.98 -6.24 -14.67
C VAL A 243 -3.49 -6.42 -14.58
N SER A 244 -4.09 -6.23 -13.40
CA SER A 244 -5.54 -6.30 -13.19
C SER A 244 -6.30 -5.22 -13.98
N PHE A 245 -5.76 -4.01 -14.08
CA PHE A 245 -6.35 -2.95 -14.89
C PHE A 245 -6.41 -3.34 -16.38
N VAL A 246 -5.31 -3.86 -16.92
CA VAL A 246 -5.27 -4.38 -18.30
C VAL A 246 -6.26 -5.54 -18.48
N GLY A 247 -6.38 -6.43 -17.49
CA GLY A 247 -7.39 -7.49 -17.46
C GLY A 247 -8.81 -6.97 -17.59
N HIS A 248 -9.17 -5.97 -16.81
CA HIS A 248 -10.51 -5.37 -16.88
C HIS A 248 -10.78 -4.70 -18.23
N VAL A 249 -9.80 -3.97 -18.78
CA VAL A 249 -9.92 -3.31 -20.08
C VAL A 249 -10.12 -4.34 -21.19
N THR A 250 -9.33 -5.41 -21.20
CA THR A 250 -9.41 -6.46 -22.24
C THR A 250 -10.73 -7.25 -22.17
N LEU A 251 -11.19 -7.60 -20.97
CA LEU A 251 -12.51 -8.20 -20.77
C LEU A 251 -13.64 -7.29 -21.28
N SER A 252 -13.57 -5.98 -20.99
CA SER A 252 -14.58 -5.02 -21.44
C SER A 252 -14.61 -4.83 -22.96
N ALA A 253 -13.50 -5.11 -23.64
CA ALA A 253 -13.39 -5.05 -25.10
C ALA A 253 -13.81 -6.37 -25.79
N GLY A 254 -14.26 -7.39 -25.04
CA GLY A 254 -14.69 -8.67 -25.60
C GLY A 254 -13.54 -9.53 -26.14
N VAL A 255 -12.31 -9.26 -25.71
CA VAL A 255 -11.13 -9.98 -26.16
C VAL A 255 -10.98 -11.26 -25.34
N GLY A 256 -11.04 -12.41 -26.02
CA GLY A 256 -10.90 -13.72 -25.38
C GLY A 256 -9.48 -13.99 -24.83
N PRO A 257 -9.31 -15.02 -23.99
CA PRO A 257 -8.01 -15.34 -23.40
C PRO A 257 -6.92 -15.58 -24.45
N GLY A 258 -5.81 -14.84 -24.33
CA GLY A 258 -4.62 -15.00 -25.17
C GLY A 258 -4.54 -14.13 -26.42
N GLY A 259 -5.48 -13.22 -26.67
CA GLY A 259 -5.46 -12.33 -27.83
C GLY A 259 -5.22 -10.86 -27.48
N ILE A 260 -4.47 -10.15 -28.31
CA ILE A 260 -4.68 -8.72 -28.54
C ILE A 260 -5.25 -8.62 -29.97
N PRO A 261 -6.35 -7.90 -30.22
CA PRO A 261 -6.89 -7.76 -31.58
C PRO A 261 -6.06 -6.74 -32.36
N TRP A 262 -4.84 -7.13 -32.75
CA TRP A 262 -4.07 -6.54 -33.85
C TRP A 262 -3.02 -7.53 -34.34
#